data_AF-X1T740-F1
#
_entry.id   AF-X1T740-F1
#
_cell.length_a   1.000
_cell.length_b   1.000
_cell.length_c   1.000
_cell.angle_alpha   90.00
_cell.angle_beta   90.00
_cell.angle_gamma   90.00
#
_symmetry.space_group_name_H-M   'P 1'
#
loop_
_entity.id
_entity.type
_entity.pdbx_description
1 polymer ?
#
loop_
_entity_poly.entity_id
_entity_poly.type
_entity_poly.pdbx_seq_one_letter_code
_entity_poly.pdbx_strand_id
1 'polypeptide(L)'
;MYIAMAIGILKVKGKLEQSIPSHIAFLGSLSLDGTIQSVDGMLPAILAAKKLGFQQVYAPYDPTFPFQYLQHIDCVFVQTLDQVMQCLHGQPVLFSTNHPPSAVDPPQKTHRDFEHIIGHDYAKYALEVAAAGEHNVLMIGPPRCGKSLLAETFPTILPRLS
;
A
#
# COMPACT_ATOMS: atom_id res chain seq x y z
N MET A 1 -0.74 14.96 14.87
CA MET A 1 -0.07 16.02 14.05
C MET A 1 0.35 15.39 12.73
N TYR A 2 0.46 16.10 11.59
CA TYR A 2 1.02 15.49 10.36
C TYR A 2 2.54 15.64 10.30
N ILE A 3 3.26 14.66 9.74
CA ILE A 3 4.73 14.68 9.66
C ILE A 3 5.23 15.96 8.95
N ALA A 4 4.61 16.34 7.84
CA ALA A 4 4.97 17.54 7.09
C ALA A 4 4.96 18.82 7.97
N MET A 5 3.98 18.92 8.87
CA MET A 5 3.89 20.04 9.82
C MET A 5 5.01 19.97 10.85
N ALA A 6 5.36 18.78 11.34
CA ALA A 6 6.43 18.59 12.32
C ALA A 6 7.78 18.98 11.73
N ILE A 7 8.05 18.55 10.50
CA ILE A 7 9.24 18.92 9.73
C ILE A 7 9.32 20.44 9.52
N GLY A 8 8.22 21.09 9.16
CA GLY A 8 8.16 22.55 9.04
C GLY A 8 8.51 23.26 10.35
N ILE A 9 7.98 22.80 11.48
CA ILE A 9 8.29 23.37 12.80
C ILE A 9 9.76 23.13 13.17
N LEU A 10 10.30 21.94 12.92
CA LEU A 10 11.70 21.62 13.21
C LEU A 10 12.65 22.46 12.36
N LYS A 11 12.29 22.73 11.09
CA LYS A 11 13.04 23.63 10.21
C LYS A 11 13.11 25.04 10.79
N VAL A 12 11.98 25.60 11.21
CA VAL A 12 11.91 26.94 11.81
C VAL A 12 12.66 27.00 13.14
N LYS A 13 12.63 25.92 13.93
CA LYS A 13 13.38 25.82 15.20
C LYS A 13 14.89 25.58 15.03
N GLY A 14 15.40 25.53 13.79
CA GLY A 14 16.82 25.26 13.53
C GLY A 14 17.27 23.86 13.92
N LYS A 15 16.34 22.90 14.08
CA LYS A 15 16.66 21.50 14.38
C LYS A 15 16.93 20.69 13.11
N LEU A 16 16.54 21.22 11.95
CA LEU A 16 16.85 20.67 10.64
C LEU A 16 17.65 21.70 9.83
N GLU A 17 18.96 21.52 9.72
CA GLU A 17 19.84 22.44 8.99
C GLU A 17 19.78 22.20 7.48
N GLN A 18 19.63 20.95 7.04
CA GLN A 18 19.55 20.60 5.61
C GLN A 18 18.34 21.25 4.94
N SER A 19 18.53 21.72 3.71
CA SER A 19 17.41 22.06 2.84
C SER A 19 16.63 20.78 2.52
N ILE A 20 15.31 20.85 2.62
CA ILE A 20 14.43 19.76 2.17
C ILE A 20 14.25 19.96 0.65
N PRO A 21 14.66 19.00 -0.19
CA PRO A 21 14.44 19.09 -1.62
C PRO A 21 12.95 19.19 -1.97
N SER A 22 12.61 20.00 -2.96
CA SER A 22 11.22 20.26 -3.37
C SER A 22 10.51 19.04 -3.99
N HIS A 23 11.27 18.01 -4.38
CA HIS A 23 10.75 16.77 -4.95
C HIS A 23 10.39 15.72 -3.87
N ILE A 24 10.51 16.06 -2.59
CA ILE A 24 10.19 15.18 -1.46
C ILE A 24 8.82 15.53 -0.86
N ALA A 25 8.01 14.52 -0.60
CA ALA A 25 6.78 14.63 0.17
C ALA A 25 6.85 13.81 1.48
N PHE A 26 6.04 14.19 2.47
CA PHE A 26 5.91 13.48 3.75
C PHE A 26 4.44 13.12 3.97
N LEU A 27 4.19 11.86 4.33
CA LEU A 27 2.85 11.30 4.49
C LEU A 27 2.78 10.47 5.77
N GLY A 28 1.74 10.69 6.56
CA GLY A 28 1.54 10.00 7.84
C GLY A 28 1.21 10.97 8.97
N SER A 29 0.70 10.42 10.07
CA SER A 29 0.43 11.15 11.29
C SER A 29 1.53 10.87 12.32
N LEU A 30 1.79 11.85 13.17
CA LEU A 30 2.80 11.84 14.23
C LEU A 30 2.09 11.81 15.58
N SER A 31 2.45 10.80 16.36
CA SER A 31 2.07 10.59 17.76
C SER A 31 2.96 11.41 18.72
N LEU A 32 2.51 11.54 19.97
CA LEU A 32 3.25 12.24 21.04
C LEU A 32 4.58 11.58 21.41
N ASP A 33 4.68 10.26 21.26
CA ASP A 33 5.89 9.47 21.49
C ASP A 33 6.87 9.50 20.31
N GLY A 34 6.56 10.28 19.25
CA GLY A 34 7.40 10.40 18.06
C GLY A 34 7.16 9.29 17.03
N THR A 35 6.25 8.36 17.27
CA THR A 35 5.88 7.31 16.30
C THR A 35 5.09 7.88 15.13
N ILE A 36 5.30 7.31 13.95
CA ILE A 36 4.60 7.65 12.72
C ILE A 36 3.54 6.58 12.44
N GLN A 37 2.31 7.00 12.25
CA GLN A 37 1.17 6.13 11.95
C GLN A 37 0.66 6.37 10.54
N SER A 38 0.12 5.30 9.94
CA SER A 38 -0.57 5.34 8.65
C SER A 38 -1.74 6.31 8.66
N VAL A 39 -2.06 6.82 7.48
CA VAL A 39 -3.22 7.68 7.25
C VAL A 39 -4.11 7.05 6.18
N ASP A 40 -5.41 7.26 6.31
CA ASP A 40 -6.36 6.82 5.30
C ASP A 40 -6.03 7.45 3.94
N GLY A 41 -6.16 6.66 2.88
CA GLY A 41 -5.85 7.12 1.53
C GLY A 41 -4.36 7.29 1.25
N MET A 42 -3.48 6.56 1.95
CA MET A 42 -2.04 6.61 1.69
C MET A 42 -1.68 6.32 0.23
N LEU A 43 -2.34 5.33 -0.39
CA LEU A 43 -2.08 4.94 -1.79
C LEU A 43 -2.50 6.03 -2.78
N PRO A 44 -3.75 6.54 -2.77
CA PRO A 44 -4.12 7.63 -3.66
C PRO A 44 -3.29 8.90 -3.42
N ALA A 45 -2.85 9.18 -2.18
CA ALA A 45 -1.97 10.30 -1.88
C ALA A 45 -0.58 10.15 -2.54
N ILE A 46 0.04 8.97 -2.45
CA ILE A 46 1.33 8.68 -3.10
C ILE A 46 1.20 8.75 -4.63
N LEU A 47 0.12 8.21 -5.20
CA LEU A 47 -0.13 8.30 -6.64
C LEU A 47 -0.36 9.75 -7.11
N ALA A 48 -1.02 10.57 -6.28
CA ALA A 48 -1.17 11.99 -6.55
C ALA A 48 0.18 12.73 -6.47
N ALA A 49 1.01 12.43 -5.47
CA ALA A 49 2.36 12.98 -5.36
C ALA A 49 3.19 12.66 -6.61
N LYS A 50 3.14 11.42 -7.09
CA LYS A 50 3.76 11.02 -8.37
C LYS A 50 3.27 11.89 -9.54
N LYS A 51 1.96 12.09 -9.69
CA LYS A 51 1.38 12.93 -10.75
C LYS A 51 1.82 14.39 -10.66
N LEU A 52 2.09 14.88 -9.45
CA LEU A 52 2.59 16.23 -9.19
C LEU A 52 4.12 16.36 -9.38
N GLY A 53 4.81 15.28 -9.74
CA GLY A 53 6.25 15.28 -10.01
C GLY A 53 7.13 15.10 -8.77
N PHE A 54 6.57 14.71 -7.63
CA PHE A 54 7.38 14.27 -6.49
C PHE A 54 8.10 12.97 -6.84
N GLN A 55 9.39 12.91 -6.53
CA GLN A 55 10.26 11.78 -6.82
C GLN A 55 10.40 10.85 -5.62
N GLN A 56 10.21 11.38 -4.40
CA GLN A 56 10.39 10.64 -3.16
C GLN A 56 9.28 10.98 -2.15
N VAL A 57 8.81 9.97 -1.41
CA VAL A 57 7.81 10.12 -0.35
C VAL A 57 8.27 9.39 0.90
N TYR A 58 8.30 10.09 2.03
CA TYR A 58 8.45 9.48 3.36
C TYR A 58 7.08 9.04 3.88
N ALA A 59 6.92 7.77 4.21
CA ALA A 59 5.66 7.20 4.68
C ALA A 59 5.88 6.14 5.77
N PRO A 60 4.89 5.87 6.64
CA PRO A 60 4.93 4.72 7.53
C PRO A 60 4.96 3.41 6.74
N TYR A 61 5.69 2.43 7.28
CA TYR A 61 5.59 1.06 6.78
C TYR A 61 4.22 0.46 7.12
N ASP A 62 3.54 -0.05 6.11
CA ASP A 62 2.30 -0.80 6.26
C ASP A 62 2.41 -2.10 5.43
N PRO A 63 2.45 -3.29 6.05
CA PRO A 63 2.63 -4.54 5.34
C PRO A 63 1.48 -4.88 4.38
N THR A 64 0.31 -4.26 4.56
CA THR A 64 -0.85 -4.43 3.67
C THR A 64 -0.82 -3.49 2.48
N PHE A 65 0.07 -2.50 2.51
CA PHE A 65 0.17 -1.50 1.47
C PHE A 65 0.78 -2.11 0.21
N PRO A 66 0.17 -1.91 -0.97
CA PRO A 66 0.56 -2.66 -2.16
C PRO A 66 1.72 -1.98 -2.89
N PHE A 67 2.91 -2.01 -2.27
CA PHE A 67 4.13 -1.35 -2.74
C PHE A 67 4.53 -1.71 -4.16
N GLN A 68 4.19 -2.91 -4.61
CA GLN A 68 4.48 -3.42 -5.95
C GLN A 68 3.89 -2.55 -7.08
N TYR A 69 2.84 -1.78 -6.82
CA TYR A 69 2.24 -0.87 -7.81
C TYR A 69 2.88 0.52 -7.82
N LEU A 70 3.77 0.82 -6.88
CA LEU A 70 4.49 2.09 -6.79
C LEU A 70 5.74 2.08 -7.68
N GLN A 71 5.52 2.10 -9.00
CA GLN A 71 6.61 2.31 -9.95
C GLN A 71 6.92 3.80 -10.11
N HIS A 72 8.19 4.15 -10.30
CA HIS A 72 8.65 5.52 -10.59
C HIS A 72 8.36 6.58 -9.51
N ILE A 73 8.24 6.14 -8.26
CA ILE A 73 8.30 7.02 -7.08
C ILE A 73 9.02 6.25 -5.97
N ASP A 74 10.01 6.88 -5.35
CA ASP A 74 10.76 6.30 -4.25
C ASP A 74 9.99 6.49 -2.94
N CYS A 75 9.45 5.42 -2.38
CA CYS A 75 8.83 5.49 -1.06
C CYS A 75 9.81 5.01 -0.01
N VAL A 76 10.20 5.91 0.88
CA VAL A 76 11.08 5.68 2.02
C VAL A 76 10.24 5.40 3.25
N PHE A 77 10.38 4.23 3.82
CA PHE A 77 9.59 3.80 4.97
C PHE A 77 10.25 4.16 6.29
N VAL A 78 9.48 4.83 7.14
CA VAL A 78 9.92 5.38 8.43
C VAL A 78 8.92 5.04 9.53
N GLN A 79 9.40 4.75 10.74
CA GLN A 79 8.56 4.42 11.90
C GLN A 79 8.51 5.55 12.93
N THR A 80 9.52 6.44 12.93
CA THR A 80 9.61 7.54 13.89
C THR A 80 10.08 8.83 13.23
N LEU A 81 9.78 9.96 13.86
CA LEU A 81 10.27 11.26 13.41
C LEU A 81 11.81 11.33 13.39
N ASP A 82 12.47 10.70 14.36
CA ASP A 82 13.93 10.63 14.40
C ASP A 82 14.50 9.91 13.19
N GLN A 83 13.86 8.84 12.71
CA GLN A 83 14.28 8.17 11.47
C GLN A 83 14.13 9.11 10.27
N VAL A 84 13.06 9.90 10.17
CA VAL A 84 12.91 10.90 9.09
C VAL A 84 14.08 11.88 9.12
N MET A 85 14.41 12.40 10.31
CA MET A 85 15.53 13.32 10.50
C MET A 85 16.85 12.67 10.07
N GLN A 86 17.14 11.47 10.54
CA GLN A 86 18.35 10.71 10.16
C GLN A 86 18.45 10.53 8.64
N CYS A 87 17.35 10.17 7.97
CA CYS A 87 17.32 10.01 6.52
C CYS A 87 17.61 11.33 5.80
N LEU A 88 17.05 12.46 6.26
CA LEU A 88 17.35 13.79 5.71
C LEU A 88 18.82 14.21 5.96
N HIS A 89 19.46 13.66 6.99
CA HIS A 89 20.90 13.79 7.26
C HIS A 89 21.78 12.85 6.41
N GLY A 90 21.20 12.04 5.53
CA GLY A 90 21.93 11.10 4.68
C GLY A 90 22.30 9.78 5.35
N GLN A 91 21.68 9.45 6.49
CA GLN A 91 21.82 8.12 7.10
C GLN A 91 21.03 7.07 6.30
N PRO A 92 21.46 5.80 6.33
CA PRO A 92 20.79 4.73 5.61
C PRO A 92 19.34 4.51 6.10
N VAL A 93 18.46 4.22 5.14
CA VAL A 93 17.03 3.95 5.37
C VAL A 93 16.81 2.50 5.80
N LEU A 94 15.76 2.24 6.59
CA LEU A 94 15.36 0.87 6.94
C LEU A 94 14.84 0.09 5.72
N PHE A 95 14.04 0.76 4.89
CA PHE A 95 13.42 0.17 3.69
C PHE A 95 13.01 1.29 2.72
N SER A 96 13.24 1.08 1.41
CA SER A 96 12.69 1.91 0.33
C SER A 96 12.18 1.04 -0.80
N THR A 97 11.21 1.50 -1.59
CA THR A 97 10.71 0.78 -2.79
C THR A 97 11.81 0.50 -3.82
N ASN A 98 12.88 1.31 -3.86
CA ASN A 98 14.05 1.06 -4.71
C ASN A 98 15.00 -0.02 -4.16
N HIS A 99 14.81 -0.42 -2.90
CA HIS A 99 15.56 -1.48 -2.23
C HIS A 99 14.61 -2.36 -1.41
N PRO A 100 13.78 -3.20 -2.05
CA PRO A 100 12.89 -4.12 -1.36
C PRO A 100 13.65 -5.03 -0.39
N PRO A 101 13.08 -5.34 0.80
CA PRO A 101 13.57 -6.46 1.57
C PRO A 101 13.52 -7.69 0.66
N SER A 102 14.56 -8.53 0.74
CA SER A 102 14.71 -9.75 -0.05
C SER A 102 13.36 -10.46 -0.19
N ALA A 103 12.89 -10.58 -1.44
CA ALA A 103 11.59 -11.08 -1.90
C ALA A 103 10.65 -11.62 -0.80
N VAL A 104 9.61 -10.86 -0.48
CA VAL A 104 8.43 -11.44 0.16
C VAL A 104 7.82 -12.40 -0.85
N ASP A 105 7.65 -13.66 -0.46
CA ASP A 105 7.00 -14.68 -1.27
C ASP A 105 5.70 -14.14 -1.89
N PRO A 106 5.36 -14.54 -3.13
CA PRO A 106 4.09 -14.17 -3.74
C PRO A 106 2.94 -14.49 -2.77
N PRO A 107 1.85 -13.70 -2.80
CA PRO A 107 0.71 -13.91 -1.91
C PRO A 107 0.34 -15.40 -1.94
N GLN A 108 0.27 -15.99 -0.75
CA GLN A 108 0.02 -17.43 -0.57
C GLN A 108 -1.07 -17.86 -1.54
N LYS A 109 -0.78 -18.83 -2.42
CA LYS A 109 -1.80 -19.50 -3.22
C LYS A 109 -2.94 -19.86 -2.27
N THR A 110 -4.13 -19.34 -2.53
CA THR A 110 -5.34 -19.79 -1.84
C THR A 110 -5.36 -21.31 -1.96
N HIS A 111 -5.30 -22.03 -0.84
CA HIS A 111 -5.28 -23.50 -0.83
C HIS A 111 -6.60 -24.11 -1.37
N ARG A 112 -7.55 -23.26 -1.74
CA ARG A 112 -8.84 -23.60 -2.34
C ARG A 112 -8.86 -23.09 -3.77
N ASP A 113 -9.15 -24.00 -4.70
CA ASP A 113 -9.32 -23.69 -6.11
C ASP A 113 -10.81 -23.73 -6.48
N PHE A 114 -11.21 -22.81 -7.36
CA PHE A 114 -12.55 -22.72 -7.93
C PHE A 114 -13.02 -24.04 -8.55
N GLU A 115 -12.12 -24.84 -9.14
CA GLU A 115 -12.45 -26.14 -9.74
C GLU A 115 -13.08 -27.12 -8.73
N HIS A 116 -12.75 -26.98 -7.44
CA HIS A 116 -13.22 -27.88 -6.38
C HIS A 116 -14.62 -27.52 -5.86
N ILE A 117 -15.26 -26.47 -6.37
CA ILE A 117 -16.61 -26.07 -5.93
C ILE A 117 -17.69 -26.93 -6.58
N ILE A 118 -18.33 -27.74 -5.74
CA ILE A 118 -19.48 -28.57 -6.10
C ILE A 118 -20.77 -27.72 -6.03
N GLY A 119 -21.57 -27.76 -7.10
CA GLY A 119 -22.81 -26.98 -7.22
C GLY A 119 -22.58 -25.51 -7.55
N HIS A 120 -23.60 -24.67 -7.29
CA HIS A 120 -23.60 -23.23 -7.57
C HIS A 120 -23.45 -22.84 -9.06
N ASP A 121 -23.96 -23.65 -9.98
CA ASP A 121 -23.72 -23.51 -11.42
C ASP A 121 -23.97 -22.09 -11.96
N TYR A 122 -25.08 -21.46 -11.57
CA TYR A 122 -25.39 -20.09 -11.99
C TYR A 122 -24.40 -19.04 -11.45
N ALA A 123 -23.98 -19.20 -10.19
CA ALA A 123 -23.01 -18.28 -9.59
C ALA A 123 -21.61 -18.51 -10.17
N LYS A 124 -21.23 -19.76 -10.45
CA LYS A 124 -19.95 -20.09 -11.10
C LYS A 124 -19.89 -19.49 -12.50
N TYR A 125 -20.93 -19.66 -13.29
CA TYR A 125 -21.03 -19.06 -14.62
C TYR A 125 -20.94 -17.53 -14.57
N ALA A 126 -21.63 -16.88 -13.64
CA ALA A 126 -21.55 -15.42 -13.49
C ALA A 126 -20.14 -14.95 -13.12
N LEU A 127 -19.41 -15.71 -12.30
CA LEU A 127 -18.02 -15.41 -11.94
C LEU A 127 -17.07 -15.64 -13.11
N GLU A 128 -17.22 -16.71 -13.88
CA GLU A 128 -16.45 -16.94 -15.10
C GLU A 128 -16.61 -15.80 -16.11
N VAL A 129 -17.85 -15.35 -16.34
CA VAL A 129 -18.15 -14.21 -17.21
C VAL A 129 -17.51 -12.93 -16.66
N ALA A 130 -17.57 -12.70 -15.34
CA ALA A 130 -16.95 -11.53 -14.73
C ALA A 130 -15.42 -11.55 -14.79
N ALA A 131 -14.80 -12.71 -14.58
CA ALA A 131 -13.36 -12.90 -14.71
C ALA A 131 -12.89 -12.65 -16.14
N ALA A 132 -13.57 -13.23 -17.12
CA ALA A 132 -13.25 -13.04 -18.54
C ALA A 132 -13.45 -11.59 -19.01
N GLY A 133 -14.42 -10.89 -18.44
CA GLY A 133 -14.74 -9.49 -18.76
C GLY A 133 -14.07 -8.44 -17.88
N GLU A 134 -13.21 -8.84 -16.93
CA GLU A 134 -12.58 -7.93 -15.95
C GLU A 134 -13.60 -7.06 -15.18
N HIS A 135 -14.76 -7.63 -14.84
CA HIS A 135 -15.83 -6.94 -14.12
C HIS A 135 -15.74 -7.11 -12.60
N ASN A 136 -16.13 -6.06 -11.87
CA ASN A 136 -16.33 -6.13 -10.41
C ASN A 136 -17.60 -6.94 -10.07
N VAL A 137 -17.53 -7.73 -9.00
CA VAL A 137 -18.64 -8.60 -8.58
C VAL A 137 -19.07 -8.28 -7.14
N LEU A 138 -20.39 -8.19 -6.92
CA LEU A 138 -21.00 -8.11 -5.60
C LEU A 138 -21.86 -9.37 -5.36
N MET A 139 -21.60 -10.10 -4.27
CA MET A 139 -22.36 -11.29 -3.91
C MET A 139 -23.33 -11.00 -2.75
N ILE A 140 -24.64 -11.15 -2.98
CA ILE A 140 -25.69 -10.89 -1.98
C ILE A 140 -26.47 -12.18 -1.70
N GLY A 141 -26.76 -12.46 -0.43
CA GLY A 141 -27.63 -13.57 -0.05
C GLY A 141 -27.61 -13.91 1.46
N PRO A 142 -28.45 -14.84 1.92
CA PRO A 142 -28.54 -15.25 3.33
C PRO A 142 -27.22 -15.87 3.85
N PRO A 143 -26.95 -15.91 5.15
CA PRO A 143 -25.72 -16.54 5.67
C PRO A 143 -25.60 -18.03 5.25
N ARG A 144 -24.36 -18.54 5.14
CA ARG A 144 -24.00 -19.93 4.78
C ARG A 144 -24.39 -20.45 3.39
N CYS A 145 -24.88 -19.63 2.46
CA CYS A 145 -25.11 -20.08 1.07
C CYS A 145 -23.86 -20.03 0.17
N GLY A 146 -22.66 -20.27 0.72
CA GLY A 146 -21.44 -20.43 -0.08
C GLY A 146 -20.78 -19.15 -0.63
N LYS A 147 -21.31 -17.95 -0.35
CA LYS A 147 -20.72 -16.67 -0.81
C LYS A 147 -19.23 -16.51 -0.46
N SER A 148 -18.86 -16.77 0.79
CA SER A 148 -17.45 -16.67 1.22
C SER A 148 -16.56 -17.66 0.48
N LEU A 149 -17.03 -18.90 0.28
CA LEU A 149 -16.31 -19.92 -0.47
C LEU A 149 -16.10 -19.52 -1.94
N LEU A 150 -17.13 -18.99 -2.59
CA LEU A 150 -17.05 -18.48 -3.96
C LEU A 150 -16.13 -17.26 -4.05
N ALA A 151 -16.20 -16.32 -3.10
CA ALA A 151 -15.35 -15.14 -3.08
C ALA A 151 -13.88 -15.47 -2.82
N GLU A 152 -13.58 -16.44 -1.95
CA GLU A 152 -12.22 -16.88 -1.64
C GLU A 152 -11.54 -17.60 -2.81
N THR A 153 -12.32 -18.32 -3.63
CA THR A 153 -11.80 -19.09 -4.78
C THR A 153 -11.86 -18.32 -6.09
N PHE A 154 -12.66 -17.26 -6.18
CA PHE A 154 -12.77 -16.43 -7.39
C PHE A 154 -11.41 -15.93 -7.94
N PRO A 155 -10.43 -15.52 -7.11
CA PRO A 155 -9.11 -15.13 -7.61
C PRO A 155 -8.37 -16.21 -8.40
N THR A 156 -8.69 -17.50 -8.25
CA THR A 156 -7.97 -18.59 -8.96
C THR A 156 -8.35 -18.69 -10.44
N ILE A 157 -9.46 -18.08 -10.86
CA ILE A 157 -9.90 -18.03 -12.26
C ILE A 157 -9.72 -16.66 -12.91
N LEU A 158 -9.20 -15.67 -12.17
CA LEU A 158 -8.94 -14.35 -12.73
C LEU A 158 -7.78 -14.39 -13.73
N PRO A 159 -7.85 -13.61 -14.84
CA PRO A 159 -6.73 -13.44 -15.74
C PRO A 159 -5.53 -12.85 -14.98
N ARG A 160 -4.32 -13.14 -15.45
CA ARG A 160 -3.10 -12.55 -14.89
C ARG A 160 -3.16 -11.04 -15.11
N LEU A 161 -2.94 -10.25 -14.05
CA LEU A 161 -2.82 -8.80 -14.14
C LEU A 161 -1.74 -8.46 -15.19
N SER A 162 -2.16 -7.79 -16.25
CA SER A 162 -1.29 -7.31 -17.34
C SER A 162 -0.71 -5.94 -17.02
#